data_AF-A0A7V9RBB4-F1
#
_entry.id   AF-A0A7V9RBB4-F1
#
_cell.length_a   1.000
_cell.length_b   1.000
_cell.length_c   1.000
_cell.angle_alpha   90.00
_cell.angle_beta   90.00
_cell.angle_gamma   90.00
#
_symmetry.space_group_name_H-M   'P 1'
#
loop_
_entity.id
_entity.type
_entity.pdbx_description
1 polymer ?
#
loop_
_entity_poly.entity_id
_entity_poly.type
_entity_poly.pdbx_seq_one_letter_code
_entity_poly.pdbx_strand_id
1 'polypeptide(L)'
;MTWRDGVHLTGTSIWCDARRRREVCFVSSSDRVGRSHGQLIATPLTLALMGASSGNLAVPLRQRFTLGTLRIELIASGRGPGAASLYVEGASKKLLYAGAVRPYPGTRFAGADVRACETLVVDAPYGASKKKFPALDTVIDRVISWTAAQLAAGKRPVLLVDTALDGLEVAT
;
A
#
# COMPACT_ATOMS: atom_id res chain seq x y z
N MET A 1 13.26 -10.76 10.41
CA MET A 1 13.17 -9.65 9.45
C MET A 1 14.25 -8.64 9.77
N THR A 2 14.73 -7.93 8.76
CA THR A 2 15.66 -6.80 8.96
C THR A 2 15.21 -5.61 8.11
N TRP A 3 15.46 -4.39 8.59
CA TRP A 3 15.19 -3.17 7.83
C TRP A 3 16.49 -2.59 7.28
N ARG A 4 16.55 -2.34 5.97
CA ARG A 4 17.67 -1.70 5.26
C ARG A 4 17.16 -1.00 3.99
N ASP A 5 16.57 0.19 4.16
CA ASP A 5 15.86 0.91 3.07
C ASP A 5 14.73 0.07 2.44
N GLY A 6 14.03 -0.71 3.27
CA GLY A 6 13.07 -1.75 2.86
C GLY A 6 13.10 -2.90 3.86
N VAL A 7 12.06 -3.73 3.88
CA VAL A 7 11.96 -4.85 4.82
C VAL A 7 12.37 -6.15 4.14
N HIS A 8 13.38 -6.83 4.68
CA HIS A 8 13.80 -8.14 4.20
C HIS A 8 13.12 -9.25 4.99
N LEU A 9 12.44 -10.15 4.27
CA LEU A 9 11.94 -11.40 4.81
C LEU A 9 13.12 -12.37 4.99
N THR A 10 13.67 -12.40 6.20
CA THR A 10 14.83 -13.24 6.55
C THR A 10 14.58 -14.71 6.19
N GLY A 11 15.57 -15.35 5.54
CA GLY A 11 15.45 -16.72 5.05
C GLY A 11 14.85 -16.83 3.64
N THR A 12 14.61 -15.70 2.97
CA THR A 12 14.03 -15.63 1.61
C THR A 12 14.79 -14.59 0.77
N SER A 13 14.56 -14.55 -0.54
CA SER A 13 15.03 -13.46 -1.41
C SER A 13 14.09 -12.24 -1.44
N ILE A 14 12.92 -12.32 -0.80
CA ILE A 14 11.87 -11.30 -0.92
C ILE A 14 12.20 -10.08 -0.05
N TRP A 15 12.22 -8.92 -0.71
CA TRP A 15 12.20 -7.61 -0.06
C TRP A 15 10.83 -6.96 -0.23
N CYS A 16 10.41 -6.17 0.75
CA CYS A 16 9.17 -5.39 0.68
C CYS A 16 9.49 -3.90 0.64
N ASP A 17 8.91 -3.20 -0.34
CA ASP A 17 9.05 -1.75 -0.58
C ASP A 17 10.49 -1.25 -0.48
N ALA A 18 11.43 -2.01 -1.06
CA ALA A 18 12.84 -1.66 -1.01
C ALA A 18 13.17 -0.49 -1.94
N ARG A 19 13.92 0.50 -1.44
CA ARG A 19 14.35 1.67 -2.23
C ARG A 19 15.58 1.39 -3.10
N ARG A 20 16.40 0.42 -2.69
CA ARG A 20 17.57 -0.05 -3.45
C ARG A 20 17.19 -1.22 -4.34
N ARG A 21 17.87 -1.38 -5.48
CA ARG A 21 17.67 -2.54 -6.37
C ARG A 21 17.86 -3.85 -5.61
N ARG A 22 16.92 -4.77 -5.80
CA ARG A 22 16.89 -6.13 -5.25
C ARG A 22 16.50 -7.11 -6.36
N GLU A 23 16.84 -8.38 -6.18
CA GLU A 23 16.45 -9.44 -7.12
C GLU A 23 14.94 -9.61 -7.17
N VAL A 24 14.28 -9.76 -6.01
CA VAL A 24 12.83 -9.89 -5.88
C VAL A 24 12.32 -8.84 -4.91
N CYS A 25 11.34 -8.04 -5.33
CA CYS A 25 10.69 -7.05 -4.48
C CYS A 25 9.17 -7.11 -4.56
N PHE A 26 8.53 -7.27 -3.41
CA PHE A 26 7.12 -6.98 -3.24
C PHE A 26 6.91 -5.46 -3.18
N VAL A 27 5.93 -4.96 -3.93
CA VAL A 27 5.51 -3.55 -3.93
C VAL A 27 4.07 -3.45 -3.43
N SER A 28 3.87 -2.72 -2.33
CA SER A 28 2.58 -2.63 -1.65
C SER A 28 1.57 -1.70 -2.31
N SER A 29 2.02 -0.68 -3.06
CA SER A 29 1.16 0.23 -3.81
C SER A 29 1.93 0.94 -4.94
N SER A 30 1.22 1.46 -5.94
CA SER A 30 1.83 2.06 -7.13
C SER A 30 2.62 3.34 -6.86
N ASP A 31 2.35 4.03 -5.75
CA ASP A 31 3.10 5.20 -5.28
C ASP A 31 4.36 4.83 -4.47
N ARG A 32 4.57 3.54 -4.17
CA ARG A 32 5.78 3.02 -3.52
C ARG A 32 6.77 2.56 -4.58
N VAL A 33 7.27 3.52 -5.35
CA VAL A 33 8.22 3.28 -6.45
C VAL A 33 9.64 3.13 -5.91
N GLY A 34 10.22 1.93 -6.06
CA GLY A 34 11.66 1.68 -5.95
C GLY A 34 12.37 1.84 -7.30
N ARG A 35 13.71 1.74 -7.32
CA ARG A 35 14.48 1.59 -8.58
C ARG A 35 14.06 0.32 -9.32
N SER A 36 14.43 0.16 -10.60
CA SER A 36 14.20 -1.08 -11.36
C SER A 36 14.79 -2.29 -10.62
N HIS A 37 13.92 -3.10 -10.01
CA HIS A 37 14.24 -4.38 -9.37
C HIS A 37 14.37 -5.48 -10.45
N GLY A 38 14.93 -6.64 -10.08
CA GLY A 38 15.01 -7.79 -11.00
C GLY A 38 13.63 -8.31 -11.37
N GLN A 39 12.82 -8.62 -10.36
CA GLN A 39 11.42 -9.04 -10.48
C GLN A 39 10.58 -8.37 -9.40
N LEU A 40 9.40 -7.89 -9.78
CA LEU A 40 8.38 -7.37 -8.86
C LEU A 40 7.33 -8.44 -8.55
N ILE A 41 6.84 -8.42 -7.32
CA ILE A 41 5.61 -9.10 -6.89
C ILE A 41 4.63 -8.00 -6.52
N ALA A 42 3.50 -7.90 -7.20
CA ALA A 42 2.44 -6.97 -6.85
C ALA A 42 1.12 -7.40 -7.49
N THR A 43 0.04 -6.70 -7.19
CA THR A 43 -1.23 -6.94 -7.87
C THR A 43 -1.15 -6.53 -9.35
N PRO A 44 -1.96 -7.14 -10.24
CA PRO A 44 -1.99 -6.74 -11.65
C PRO A 44 -2.22 -5.25 -11.85
N LEU A 45 -3.13 -4.65 -11.06
CA LEU A 45 -3.42 -3.22 -11.13
C LEU A 45 -2.24 -2.36 -10.66
N THR A 46 -1.55 -2.75 -9.59
CA THR A 46 -0.34 -2.03 -9.15
C THR A 46 0.74 -2.04 -10.23
N LEU A 47 1.01 -3.20 -10.83
CA LEU A 47 2.00 -3.31 -11.91
C LEU A 47 1.61 -2.47 -13.14
N ALA A 48 0.33 -2.48 -13.51
CA ALA A 48 -0.18 -1.67 -14.63
C ALA A 48 -0.02 -0.17 -14.35
N LEU A 49 -0.37 0.30 -13.15
CA LEU A 49 -0.22 1.71 -12.75
C LEU A 49 1.25 2.14 -12.70
N MET A 50 2.17 1.22 -12.41
CA MET A 50 3.61 1.48 -12.45
C MET A 50 4.21 1.45 -13.85
N GLY A 51 3.44 1.04 -14.88
CA GLY A 51 3.98 0.81 -16.22
C GLY A 51 5.02 -0.31 -16.25
N ALA A 52 4.89 -1.32 -15.38
CA ALA A 52 5.88 -2.38 -15.25
C ALA A 52 5.92 -3.26 -16.52
N SER A 53 7.13 -3.64 -16.94
CA SER A 53 7.33 -4.54 -18.09
C SER A 53 6.88 -5.97 -17.78
N SER A 54 6.90 -6.83 -18.80
CA SER A 54 6.72 -8.28 -18.62
C SER A 54 7.81 -8.89 -17.72
N GLY A 55 7.54 -10.09 -17.19
CA GLY A 55 8.47 -10.83 -16.31
C GLY A 55 8.25 -10.63 -14.81
N ASN A 56 7.34 -9.73 -14.44
CA ASN A 56 6.90 -9.52 -13.06
C ASN A 56 5.83 -10.53 -12.65
N LEU A 57 5.77 -10.85 -11.37
CA LEU A 57 4.76 -11.74 -10.80
C LEU A 57 3.51 -10.94 -10.42
N ALA A 58 2.53 -10.95 -11.31
CA ALA A 58 1.23 -10.34 -11.11
C ALA A 58 0.31 -11.29 -10.30
N VAL A 59 0.03 -10.95 -9.05
CA VAL A 59 -0.76 -11.80 -8.14
C VAL A 59 -2.09 -11.12 -7.78
N PRO A 60 -3.24 -11.65 -8.22
CA PRO A 60 -4.54 -11.12 -7.80
C PRO A 60 -4.72 -11.13 -6.28
N LEU A 61 -5.50 -10.17 -5.78
CA LEU A 61 -5.84 -10.13 -4.37
C LEU A 61 -6.58 -11.41 -3.95
N ARG A 62 -6.28 -11.88 -2.73
CA ARG A 62 -6.86 -13.06 -2.07
C ARG A 62 -6.59 -14.37 -2.82
N GLN A 63 -5.66 -14.35 -3.77
CA GLN A 63 -5.17 -15.54 -4.42
C GLN A 63 -3.89 -16.01 -3.74
N ARG A 64 -3.87 -17.30 -3.38
CA ARG A 64 -2.70 -17.93 -2.79
C ARG A 64 -1.78 -18.49 -3.86
N PHE A 65 -0.49 -18.38 -3.63
CA PHE A 65 0.55 -19.00 -4.44
C PHE A 65 1.71 -19.46 -3.56
N THR A 66 2.61 -20.24 -4.15
CA THR A 66 3.78 -20.77 -3.44
C THR A 66 5.05 -20.18 -4.05
N LEU A 67 6.00 -19.76 -3.21
CA LEU A 67 7.36 -19.41 -3.62
C LEU A 67 8.35 -20.18 -2.75
N GLY A 68 9.00 -21.18 -3.34
CA GLY A 68 9.81 -22.15 -2.58
C GLY A 68 8.95 -22.90 -1.57
N THR A 69 9.26 -22.74 -0.28
CA THR A 69 8.51 -23.35 0.84
C THR A 69 7.45 -22.44 1.45
N LEU A 70 7.31 -21.22 0.94
CA LEU A 70 6.41 -20.20 1.49
C LEU A 70 5.06 -20.28 0.78
N ARG A 71 3.97 -20.26 1.56
CA ARG A 71 2.63 -19.96 1.05
C ARG A 71 2.38 -18.46 1.20
N ILE A 72 2.03 -17.80 0.11
CA ILE A 72 1.92 -16.35 0.03
C ILE A 72 0.52 -15.98 -0.47
N GLU A 73 -0.04 -14.91 0.07
CA GLU A 73 -1.29 -14.30 -0.36
C GLU A 73 -1.12 -12.77 -0.36
N LEU A 74 -1.61 -12.10 -1.40
CA LEU A 74 -1.77 -10.64 -1.38
C LEU A 74 -3.17 -10.31 -0.89
N ILE A 75 -3.30 -9.57 0.20
CA ILE A 75 -4.61 -9.16 0.73
C ILE A 75 -4.77 -7.64 0.60
N ALA A 76 -5.99 -7.12 0.54
CA ALA A 76 -6.19 -5.68 0.35
C ALA A 76 -5.55 -4.89 1.52
N SER A 77 -4.79 -3.82 1.23
CA SER A 77 -4.22 -2.95 2.27
C SER A 77 -5.07 -1.70 2.55
N GLY A 78 -6.10 -1.46 1.76
CA GLY A 78 -6.95 -0.27 1.81
C GLY A 78 -6.26 1.03 1.34
N ARG A 79 -4.97 1.01 0.99
CA ARG A 79 -4.20 2.21 0.66
C ARG A 79 -4.65 2.91 -0.64
N GLY A 80 -5.29 2.17 -1.53
CA GLY A 80 -5.79 2.63 -2.81
C GLY A 80 -6.03 1.46 -3.79
N PRO A 81 -6.36 1.75 -5.06
CA PRO A 81 -6.63 0.74 -6.08
C PRO A 81 -5.46 -0.23 -6.26
N GLY A 82 -5.74 -1.52 -6.07
CA GLY A 82 -4.76 -2.59 -6.24
C GLY A 82 -3.72 -2.69 -5.11
N ALA A 83 -3.73 -1.78 -4.15
CA ALA A 83 -2.75 -1.82 -3.06
C ALA A 83 -2.95 -3.07 -2.18
N ALA A 84 -1.83 -3.66 -1.77
CA ALA A 84 -1.82 -4.95 -1.10
C ALA A 84 -0.87 -4.99 0.11
N SER A 85 -1.22 -5.86 1.04
CA SER A 85 -0.36 -6.38 2.10
C SER A 85 0.11 -7.78 1.70
N LEU A 86 1.35 -8.13 2.05
CA LEU A 86 1.94 -9.44 1.78
C LEU A 86 1.77 -10.34 3.01
N TYR A 87 0.89 -11.32 2.91
CA TYR A 87 0.69 -12.35 3.93
C TYR A 87 1.52 -13.59 3.56
N VAL A 88 2.36 -14.05 4.48
CA VAL A 88 3.32 -15.14 4.28
C VAL A 88 3.16 -16.18 5.38
N GLU A 89 2.93 -17.42 5.00
CA GLU A 89 2.91 -18.57 5.88
C GLU A 89 4.18 -19.40 5.63
N GLY A 90 5.10 -19.34 6.59
CA GLY A 90 6.26 -20.21 6.65
C GLY A 90 5.97 -21.51 7.40
N ALA A 91 7.01 -22.31 7.64
CA ALA A 91 6.88 -23.63 8.29
C ALA A 91 6.28 -23.55 9.70
N SER A 92 6.57 -22.49 10.46
CA SER A 92 6.17 -22.39 11.87
C SER A 92 5.56 -21.04 12.26
N LYS A 93 5.52 -20.06 11.35
CA LYS A 93 5.07 -18.69 11.63
C LYS A 93 4.38 -18.08 10.42
N LYS A 94 3.37 -17.26 10.70
CA LYS A 94 2.62 -16.42 9.77
C LYS A 94 3.01 -14.98 10.00
N LEU A 95 3.14 -14.28 8.89
CA LEU A 95 3.65 -12.94 8.84
C LEU A 95 2.77 -12.09 7.94
N LEU A 96 2.46 -10.88 8.39
CA LEU A 96 1.82 -9.87 7.57
C LEU A 96 2.75 -8.67 7.45
N TYR A 97 3.28 -8.45 6.24
CA TYR A 97 3.82 -7.14 5.88
C TYR A 97 2.67 -6.28 5.36
N ALA A 98 2.18 -5.38 6.21
CA ALA A 98 1.06 -4.50 5.91
C ALA A 98 1.49 -3.20 5.20
N GLY A 99 2.77 -2.83 5.28
CA GLY A 99 3.26 -1.56 4.72
C GLY A 99 2.47 -0.36 5.26
N ALA A 100 2.22 0.64 4.41
CA ALA A 100 1.37 1.78 4.74
C ALA A 100 -0.10 1.42 4.58
N VAL A 101 -0.64 0.75 5.59
CA VAL A 101 -2.00 0.22 5.62
C VAL A 101 -3.04 1.30 5.94
N ARG A 102 -4.20 1.23 5.29
CA ARG A 102 -5.43 1.92 5.73
C ARG A 102 -6.39 0.89 6.33
N PRO A 103 -6.45 0.77 7.65
CA PRO A 103 -7.23 -0.29 8.31
C PRO A 103 -8.74 -0.05 8.18
N TYR A 104 -9.17 1.20 8.14
CA TYR A 104 -10.57 1.58 8.01
C TYR A 104 -10.91 1.92 6.56
N PRO A 105 -12.14 1.64 6.12
CA PRO A 105 -12.59 2.09 4.80
C PRO A 105 -12.57 3.61 4.71
N GLY A 106 -12.17 4.11 3.54
CA GLY A 106 -12.40 5.50 3.15
C GLY A 106 -13.70 5.64 2.39
N THR A 107 -13.90 6.80 1.79
CA THR A 107 -15.10 7.11 1.01
C THR A 107 -15.14 6.35 -0.31
N ARG A 108 -13.97 5.96 -0.85
CA ARG A 108 -13.83 5.31 -2.16
C ARG A 108 -13.30 3.90 -2.12
N PHE A 109 -12.51 3.58 -1.11
CA PHE A 109 -11.80 2.30 -1.03
C PHE A 109 -12.19 1.56 0.24
N ALA A 110 -12.42 0.25 0.09
CA ALA A 110 -12.58 -0.64 1.22
C ALA A 110 -11.34 -0.61 2.11
N GLY A 111 -11.53 -0.85 3.41
CA GLY A 111 -10.43 -0.97 4.36
C GLY A 111 -9.57 -2.21 4.10
N ALA A 112 -8.48 -2.32 4.84
CA ALA A 112 -7.60 -3.47 4.77
C ALA A 112 -8.31 -4.78 5.14
N ASP A 113 -7.99 -5.84 4.40
CA ASP A 113 -8.34 -7.20 4.79
C ASP A 113 -7.58 -7.58 6.08
N VAL A 114 -8.23 -8.34 6.95
CA VAL A 114 -7.63 -8.81 8.21
C VAL A 114 -7.15 -10.25 8.07
N ARG A 115 -5.95 -10.54 8.59
CA ARG A 115 -5.41 -11.90 8.74
C ARG A 115 -4.76 -12.05 10.11
N ALA A 116 -5.02 -13.18 10.77
CA ALA A 116 -4.30 -13.56 11.97
C ALA A 116 -2.83 -13.89 11.61
N CYS A 117 -1.89 -13.32 12.36
CA CYS A 117 -0.46 -13.55 12.19
C CYS A 117 0.26 -13.38 13.53
N GLU A 118 1.42 -14.02 13.68
CA GLU A 118 2.28 -13.86 14.85
C GLU A 118 3.25 -12.68 14.70
N THR A 119 3.44 -12.17 13.49
CA THR A 119 4.29 -11.00 13.23
C THR A 119 3.63 -10.06 12.25
N LEU A 120 3.40 -8.83 12.68
CA LEU A 120 2.89 -7.73 11.88
C LEU A 120 4.01 -6.70 11.65
N VAL A 121 4.24 -6.33 10.40
CA VAL A 121 5.10 -5.21 10.03
C VAL A 121 4.26 -4.14 9.37
N VAL A 122 4.29 -2.94 9.97
CA VAL A 122 3.51 -1.79 9.52
C VAL A 122 4.43 -0.58 9.34
N ASP A 123 4.22 0.17 8.27
CA ASP A 123 4.78 1.50 8.09
C ASP A 123 3.89 2.49 8.86
N ALA A 124 4.35 2.92 10.03
CA ALA A 124 3.58 3.73 10.97
C ALA A 124 4.20 5.13 11.18
N PRO A 125 4.26 5.98 10.13
CA PRO A 125 4.83 7.34 10.25
C PRO A 125 4.06 8.20 11.27
N TYR A 126 2.81 7.83 11.55
CA TYR A 126 1.94 8.49 12.53
C TYR A 126 1.62 7.61 13.74
N GLY A 127 2.39 6.55 14.02
CA GLY A 127 2.13 5.61 15.10
C GLY A 127 2.28 6.18 16.52
N ALA A 128 2.79 7.41 16.67
CA ALA A 128 2.90 8.06 17.97
C ALA A 128 1.51 8.41 18.52
N SER A 129 1.21 8.03 19.77
CA SER A 129 -0.10 8.22 20.43
C SER A 129 -0.63 9.66 20.43
N LYS A 130 0.26 10.65 20.35
CA LYS A 130 -0.09 12.08 20.26
C LYS A 130 -0.58 12.53 18.88
N LYS A 131 -0.37 11.74 17.83
CA LYS A 131 -0.82 12.05 16.47
C LYS A 131 -2.26 11.60 16.30
N LYS A 132 -3.19 12.52 16.56
CA LYS A 132 -4.62 12.31 16.36
C LYS A 132 -5.10 13.14 15.17
N PHE A 133 -5.86 12.51 14.29
CA PHE A 133 -6.42 13.15 13.11
C PHE A 133 -7.95 13.04 13.15
N PRO A 134 -8.68 14.02 12.58
CA PRO A 134 -10.11 13.86 12.33
C PRO A 134 -10.39 12.68 11.40
N ALA A 135 -11.63 12.19 11.42
CA ALA A 135 -12.09 11.18 10.46
C ALA A 135 -11.92 11.68 9.02
N LEU A 136 -11.57 10.77 8.10
CA LEU A 136 -11.27 11.10 6.71
C LEU A 136 -12.44 11.81 6.02
N ASP A 137 -13.65 11.28 6.17
CA ASP A 137 -14.86 11.86 5.57
C ASP A 137 -15.11 13.29 6.05
N THR A 138 -14.88 13.58 7.34
CA THR A 138 -14.97 14.95 7.88
C THR A 138 -13.98 15.91 7.22
N VAL A 139 -12.78 15.43 6.86
CA VAL A 139 -11.79 16.26 6.17
C VAL A 139 -12.20 16.46 4.71
N ILE A 140 -12.68 15.41 4.04
CA ILE A 140 -13.17 15.47 2.65
C ILE A 140 -14.32 16.47 2.54
N ASP A 141 -15.31 16.41 3.43
CA ASP A 141 -16.45 17.33 3.43
C ASP A 141 -16.01 18.79 3.60
N ARG A 142 -15.02 19.05 4.47
CA ARG A 142 -14.45 20.38 4.68
C ARG A 142 -13.73 20.88 3.43
N VAL A 143 -12.98 20.01 2.76
CA VAL A 143 -12.28 20.31 1.51
C VAL A 143 -13.27 20.63 0.39
N ILE A 144 -14.32 19.83 0.23
CA ILE A 144 -15.37 20.05 -0.77
C ILE A 144 -16.07 21.38 -0.51
N SER A 145 -16.49 21.62 0.73
CA SER A 145 -17.17 22.86 1.13
C SER A 145 -16.31 24.09 0.88
N TRP A 146 -15.02 24.03 1.25
CA TRP A 146 -14.06 25.10 0.99
C TRP A 146 -13.87 25.35 -0.51
N THR A 147 -13.73 24.29 -1.30
CA THR A 147 -13.55 24.37 -2.76
C THR A 147 -14.75 25.04 -3.42
N ALA A 148 -15.96 24.61 -3.07
CA ALA A 148 -17.20 25.20 -3.56
C ALA A 148 -17.30 26.69 -3.22
N ALA A 149 -16.94 27.08 -1.99
CA ALA A 149 -16.94 28.48 -1.57
C ALA A 149 -15.91 29.33 -2.34
N GLN A 150 -14.71 28.81 -2.62
CA GLN A 150 -13.72 29.53 -3.43
C GLN A 150 -14.20 29.72 -4.88
N LEU A 151 -14.80 28.68 -5.47
CA LEU A 151 -15.35 28.75 -6.82
C LEU A 151 -16.49 29.78 -6.91
N ALA A 152 -17.41 29.79 -5.94
CA ALA A 152 -18.48 30.78 -5.86
C ALA A 152 -17.97 32.22 -5.73
N ALA A 153 -16.80 32.41 -5.13
CA ALA A 153 -16.11 33.70 -5.04
C ALA A 153 -15.28 34.05 -6.30
N GLY A 154 -15.41 33.31 -7.39
CA GLY A 154 -14.68 33.54 -8.65
C GLY A 154 -13.20 33.18 -8.59
N LYS A 155 -12.76 32.41 -7.58
CA LYS A 155 -11.36 31.99 -7.41
C LYS A 155 -11.12 30.60 -8.01
N ARG A 156 -9.84 30.24 -8.13
CA ARG A 156 -9.38 28.94 -8.63
C ARG A 156 -8.71 28.16 -7.50
N PRO A 157 -9.45 27.33 -6.73
CA PRO A 157 -8.85 26.52 -5.67
C PRO A 157 -7.89 25.48 -6.26
N VAL A 158 -6.74 25.29 -5.61
CA VAL A 158 -5.76 24.25 -5.95
C VAL A 158 -5.56 23.38 -4.73
N LEU A 159 -5.73 22.07 -4.89
CA LEU A 159 -5.42 21.08 -3.87
C LEU A 159 -4.10 20.39 -4.20
N LEU A 160 -3.15 20.49 -3.28
CA LEU A 160 -1.91 19.73 -3.32
C LEU A 160 -2.08 18.46 -2.49
N VAL A 161 -1.75 17.31 -3.09
CA VAL A 161 -1.77 16.00 -2.45
C VAL A 161 -0.40 15.36 -2.56
N ASP A 162 -0.08 14.47 -1.62
CA ASP A 162 1.23 13.80 -1.57
C ASP A 162 1.40 12.81 -2.75
N THR A 163 0.39 11.96 -2.97
CA THR A 163 0.39 11.02 -4.09
C THR A 163 -0.91 11.05 -4.87
N ALA A 164 -0.88 10.53 -6.10
CA ALA A 164 -2.09 10.40 -6.93
C ALA A 164 -3.17 9.55 -6.23
N LEU A 165 -2.78 8.57 -5.41
CA LEU A 165 -3.71 7.75 -4.64
C LEU A 165 -4.44 8.57 -3.57
N ASP A 166 -3.79 9.58 -2.98
CA ASP A 166 -4.43 10.50 -2.04
C ASP A 166 -5.35 11.50 -2.75
N GLY A 167 -4.97 11.94 -3.95
CA GLY A 167 -5.85 12.73 -4.82
C GLY A 167 -7.16 12.03 -5.14
N LEU A 168 -7.13 10.72 -5.33
CA LEU A 168 -8.33 9.92 -5.57
C LEU A 168 -9.29 9.84 -4.39
N GLU A 169 -8.91 10.22 -3.17
CA GLU A 169 -9.87 10.31 -2.05
C GLU A 169 -10.69 11.61 -2.10
N VAL A 170 -10.16 12.66 -2.74
CA VAL A 170 -10.75 14.01 -2.75
C VAL A 170 -11.30 14.45 -4.11
N ALA A 171 -10.96 13.76 -5.20
CA ALA A 171 -11.38 14.12 -6.56
C ALA A 171 -12.84 13.73 -6.83
N THR A 172 -13.83 14.57 -6.52
CA THR A 172 -15.27 14.36 -6.83
C THR A 172 -15.56 14.40 -8.32
#